data_AF-A0A1J8Q6C1-F1
#
_entry.id   AF-A0A1J8Q6C1-F1
#
_cell.length_a   1.000
_cell.length_b   1.000
_cell.length_c   1.000
_cell.angle_alpha   90.00
_cell.angle_beta   90.00
_cell.angle_gamma   90.00
#
_symmetry.space_group_name_H-M   'P 1'
#
loop_
_entity.id
_entity.type
_entity.pdbx_description
1 polymer ?
#
loop_
_entity_poly.entity_id
_entity_poly.type
_entity_poly.pdbx_seq_one_letter_code
_entity_poly.pdbx_strand_id
1 'polypeptide(L)'
;MAFHLRPPYLFGPFIWPFLRVSLCPQRPIPLSIDMSHWPSIAAEKRQRQLKSIPQDWLVSPPPDSTLDVTGFPETCGLLNARDTEITNTSTDVLLEKLASGEWTSVDVTTAFYKRAIIAHQLVSDIP
;
A
#
# COMPACT_ATOMS: atom_id res chain seq x y z
N MET A 1 13.42 -40.81 -25.78
CA MET A 1 12.40 -39.84 -26.23
C MET A 1 12.73 -38.50 -25.60
N ALA A 2 13.09 -37.54 -26.45
CA ALA A 2 13.82 -36.33 -26.07
C ALA A 2 12.90 -35.26 -25.46
N PHE A 3 13.30 -34.74 -24.29
CA PHE A 3 12.82 -33.47 -23.76
C PHE A 3 13.34 -32.34 -24.65
N HIS A 4 12.44 -31.74 -25.41
CA HIS A 4 12.72 -30.56 -26.21
C HIS A 4 12.43 -29.30 -25.37
N LEU A 5 13.49 -28.64 -24.92
CA LEU A 5 13.46 -27.26 -24.44
C LEU A 5 13.23 -26.32 -25.63
N ARG A 6 12.30 -25.36 -25.51
CA ARG A 6 12.34 -24.08 -26.23
C ARG A 6 11.76 -22.94 -25.38
N PRO A 7 12.24 -21.69 -25.57
CA PRO A 7 12.48 -20.70 -24.53
C PRO A 7 11.57 -19.46 -24.71
N PRO A 8 11.81 -18.31 -24.03
CA PRO A 8 10.81 -17.29 -23.69
C PRO A 8 10.68 -16.21 -24.77
N TYR A 9 9.45 -15.73 -25.00
CA TYR A 9 9.15 -14.55 -25.81
C TYR A 9 7.99 -13.80 -25.12
N LEU A 10 8.21 -12.62 -24.54
CA LEU A 10 8.25 -11.28 -25.14
C LEU A 10 6.92 -10.52 -24.92
N PHE A 11 6.97 -9.63 -23.92
CA PHE A 11 6.38 -8.28 -23.87
C PHE A 11 5.10 -7.99 -24.66
N GLY A 12 4.02 -7.71 -23.93
CA GLY A 12 3.07 -6.65 -24.29
C GLY A 12 3.18 -5.51 -23.26
N PRO A 13 3.13 -4.23 -23.66
CA PRO A 13 3.18 -3.10 -22.74
C PRO A 13 1.81 -2.97 -22.08
N PHE A 14 1.57 -3.71 -21.00
CA PHE A 14 0.49 -3.34 -20.09
C PHE A 14 0.97 -2.09 -19.34
N ILE A 15 0.70 -0.94 -19.97
CA ILE A 15 0.83 0.38 -19.37
C ILE A 15 -0.07 0.35 -18.14
N TRP A 16 0.54 0.17 -16.98
CA TRP A 16 -0.10 0.39 -15.70
C TRP A 16 -0.33 1.92 -15.60
N PRO A 17 -1.53 2.46 -15.85
CA PRO A 17 -1.68 3.91 -15.98
C PRO A 17 -1.73 4.61 -14.61
N PHE A 18 -1.68 3.85 -13.51
CA PHE A 18 -1.92 4.36 -12.16
C PHE A 18 -0.78 4.12 -11.16
N LEU A 19 0.41 3.74 -11.63
CA LEU A 19 1.62 3.80 -10.82
C LEU A 19 2.58 4.79 -11.46
N ARG A 20 2.17 6.05 -11.53
CA ARG A 20 3.13 7.14 -11.41
C ARG A 20 3.62 7.09 -9.96
N VAL A 21 4.50 6.14 -9.65
CA VAL A 21 5.63 6.45 -8.78
C VAL A 21 6.20 7.69 -9.46
N SER A 22 5.83 8.87 -8.97
CA SER A 22 6.66 10.04 -9.16
C SER A 22 8.01 9.57 -8.71
N LEU A 23 8.86 9.23 -9.67
CA LEU A 23 10.28 9.05 -9.52
C LEU A 23 10.74 10.41 -9.01
N CYS A 24 10.57 10.60 -7.71
CA CYS A 24 11.12 11.72 -7.01
C CYS A 24 12.61 11.63 -7.31
N PRO A 25 13.25 12.70 -7.82
CA PRO A 25 14.64 12.64 -8.24
C PRO A 25 15.44 11.99 -7.11
N GLN A 26 15.96 10.79 -7.37
CA GLN A 26 16.76 10.07 -6.39
C GLN A 26 18.02 10.91 -6.22
N ARG A 27 18.09 11.65 -5.11
CA ARG A 27 19.31 12.36 -4.73
C ARG A 27 20.39 11.27 -4.58
N PRO A 28 21.56 11.41 -5.24
CA PRO A 28 22.62 10.42 -5.12
C PRO A 28 22.92 10.19 -3.64
N ILE A 29 22.93 8.92 -3.22
CA ILE A 29 23.21 8.53 -1.84
C ILE A 29 24.64 9.00 -1.55
N PRO A 30 24.86 9.97 -0.64
CA PRO A 30 26.21 10.44 -0.36
C PRO A 30 26.99 9.30 0.29
N LEU A 31 28.19 9.02 -0.23
CA LEU A 31 29.09 7.95 0.26
C LEU A 31 29.66 8.24 1.66
N SER A 32 29.29 9.37 2.27
CA SER A 32 29.51 9.72 3.67
C SER A 32 28.21 10.30 4.24
N ILE A 33 27.50 9.54 5.08
CA ILE A 33 26.40 10.06 5.88
C ILE A 33 27.03 10.92 6.98
N ASP A 34 26.97 12.23 6.84
CA ASP A 34 27.20 13.12 7.97
C ASP A 34 26.10 12.82 9.02
N MET A 35 26.52 12.31 10.18
CA MET A 35 25.63 11.91 11.27
C MET A 35 24.80 13.07 11.82
N SER A 36 25.13 14.32 11.50
CA SER A 36 24.32 15.48 11.86
C SER A 36 23.14 15.74 10.90
N HIS A 37 23.17 15.18 9.68
CA HIS A 37 22.21 15.51 8.61
C HIS A 37 21.09 14.47 8.43
N TRP A 38 21.23 13.26 8.99
CA TRP A 38 20.23 12.20 8.84
C TRP A 38 18.82 12.55 9.35
N PRO A 39 18.62 13.34 10.44
CA PRO A 39 17.27 13.68 10.89
C PRO A 39 16.52 14.53 9.87
N SER A 40 17.22 15.45 9.20
CA SER A 40 16.67 16.28 8.13
C SER A 40 16.28 15.44 6.92
N ILE A 41 17.11 14.46 6.54
CA ILE A 41 16.79 13.51 5.46
C ILE A 41 15.56 12.66 5.83
N ALA A 42 15.47 12.19 7.09
CA ALA A 42 14.35 11.40 7.57
C ALA A 42 13.04 12.22 7.56
N ALA A 43 13.08 13.46 8.04
CA ALA A 43 11.95 14.38 8.03
C ALA A 43 11.47 14.67 6.58
N GLU A 44 12.40 14.93 5.66
CA GLU A 44 12.07 15.14 4.25
C GLU A 44 11.39 13.90 3.63
N LYS A 45 11.90 12.70 3.92
CA LYS A 45 11.31 11.45 3.44
C LYS A 45 9.90 11.23 3.99
N ARG A 46 9.67 11.46 5.29
CA ARG A 46 8.32 11.37 5.89
C ARG A 46 7.36 12.35 5.24
N GLN A 47 7.75 13.61 5.08
CA GLN A 47 6.91 14.62 4.42
C GLN A 47 6.57 14.24 2.98
N ARG A 48 7.53 13.68 2.24
CA ARG A 48 7.30 13.22 0.86
C ARG A 48 6.32 12.06 0.82
N GLN A 49 6.44 11.12 1.76
CA GLN A 49 5.52 9.99 1.88
C GLN A 49 4.11 10.48 2.19
N LEU A 50 3.93 11.37 3.18
CA LEU A 50 2.63 11.98 3.50
C LEU A 50 2.01 12.70 2.31
N LYS A 51 2.82 13.41 1.50
CA LYS A 51 2.35 14.07 0.27
C LYS A 51 1.96 13.11 -0.85
N SER A 52 2.42 11.85 -0.81
CA SER A 52 2.08 10.83 -1.81
C SER A 52 0.78 10.08 -1.49
N ILE A 53 0.30 10.16 -0.25
CA ILE A 53 -0.96 9.55 0.16
C ILE A 53 -2.12 10.41 -0.36
N PRO A 54 -3.11 9.81 -1.04
CA PRO A 54 -4.33 10.52 -1.42
C PRO A 54 -5.00 11.14 -0.19
N GLN A 55 -5.38 12.41 -0.27
CA GLN A 55 -5.98 13.13 0.87
C GLN A 55 -7.28 12.49 1.35
N ASP A 56 -8.05 11.90 0.43
CA ASP A 56 -9.29 11.17 0.74
C ASP A 56 -9.07 9.89 1.55
N TRP A 57 -7.81 9.45 1.71
CA TRP A 57 -7.43 8.24 2.45
C TRP A 57 -6.77 8.55 3.80
N LEU A 58 -6.69 9.84 4.17
CA LEU A 58 -6.24 10.24 5.49
C LEU A 58 -7.34 10.00 6.52
N VAL A 59 -6.97 9.39 7.64
CA VAL A 59 -7.88 9.09 8.75
C VAL A 59 -7.43 9.85 9.98
N SER A 60 -8.39 10.34 10.78
CA SER A 60 -8.06 10.96 12.06
C SER A 60 -7.61 9.86 13.03
N PRO A 61 -6.38 9.90 13.57
CA PRO A 61 -5.93 8.89 14.51
C PRO A 61 -6.82 8.87 15.77
N PRO A 62 -6.99 7.71 16.42
CA PRO A 62 -7.68 7.63 17.69
C PRO A 62 -6.88 8.36 18.79
N PRO A 63 -7.52 8.71 19.93
CA PRO A 63 -6.83 9.33 21.05
C PRO A 63 -5.67 8.47 21.57
N ASP A 64 -4.60 9.09 22.05
CA ASP A 64 -3.41 8.42 22.60
C ASP A 64 -3.70 7.44 23.75
N SER A 65 -4.86 7.58 24.41
CA SER A 65 -5.34 6.64 25.44
C SER A 65 -5.81 5.29 24.87
N THR A 66 -5.99 5.19 23.55
CA THR A 66 -6.48 3.99 22.87
C THR A 66 -5.31 3.06 22.59
N LEU A 67 -5.17 2.03 23.42
CA LEU A 67 -4.09 1.04 23.27
C LEU A 67 -4.38 -0.01 22.19
N ASP A 68 -5.66 -0.33 21.96
CA ASP A 68 -6.07 -1.30 20.95
C ASP A 68 -6.68 -0.59 19.74
N VAL A 69 -5.99 -0.69 18.61
CA VAL A 69 -6.41 -0.13 17.32
C VAL A 69 -6.76 -1.23 16.32
N THR A 70 -6.91 -2.48 16.77
CA THR A 70 -7.17 -3.63 15.89
C THR A 70 -8.50 -3.49 15.13
N GLY A 71 -9.53 -2.95 15.79
CA GLY A 71 -10.85 -2.68 15.19
C GLY A 71 -10.95 -1.34 14.45
N PHE A 72 -9.93 -0.48 14.54
CA PHE A 72 -9.97 0.86 13.98
C PHE A 72 -10.25 0.93 12.47
N PRO A 73 -9.72 0.03 11.61
CA PRO A 73 -10.00 0.07 10.19
C PRO A 73 -11.49 -0.02 9.84
N GLU A 74 -12.28 -0.70 10.67
CA GLU A 74 -13.73 -0.88 10.45
C GLU A 74 -14.52 0.36 10.90
N THR A 75 -14.01 1.12 11.87
CA THR A 75 -14.70 2.28 12.45
C THR A 75 -14.28 3.62 11.84
N CYS A 76 -13.13 3.68 11.16
CA CYS A 76 -12.56 4.92 10.65
C CYS A 76 -13.32 5.55 9.46
N GLY A 77 -14.28 4.83 8.87
CA GLY A 77 -15.13 5.33 7.79
C GLY A 77 -14.49 5.35 6.39
N LEU A 78 -13.20 4.97 6.26
CA LEU A 78 -12.52 4.90 4.96
C LEU A 78 -12.85 3.63 4.17
N LEU A 79 -13.07 2.52 4.88
CA LEU A 79 -13.46 1.24 4.28
C LEU A 79 -14.98 1.21 4.10
N ASN A 80 -15.42 0.92 2.88
CA ASN A 80 -16.84 0.62 2.63
C ASN A 80 -17.14 -0.84 3.04
N ALA A 81 -18.42 -1.23 3.05
CA ALA A 81 -18.84 -2.58 3.43
C ALA A 81 -18.15 -3.69 2.61
N ARG A 82 -17.96 -3.46 1.30
CA ARG A 82 -17.28 -4.40 0.40
C ARG A 82 -15.78 -4.46 0.66
N ASP A 83 -15.13 -3.35 0.94
CA ASP A 83 -13.70 -3.30 1.27
C ASP A 83 -13.44 -4.08 2.58
N THR A 84 -14.31 -3.92 3.57
CA THR A 84 -14.27 -4.67 4.82
C THR A 84 -14.52 -6.17 4.59
N GLU A 85 -15.52 -6.52 3.77
CA GLU A 85 -15.79 -7.92 3.41
C GLU A 85 -14.58 -8.56 2.73
N ILE A 86 -14.02 -7.92 1.70
CA ILE A 86 -12.85 -8.40 0.96
C ILE A 86 -11.68 -8.66 1.92
N THR A 87 -11.38 -7.70 2.79
CA THR A 87 -10.19 -7.78 3.67
C THR A 87 -10.37 -8.73 4.86
N ASN A 88 -11.62 -9.07 5.23
CA ASN A 88 -11.92 -10.06 6.28
C ASN A 88 -12.19 -11.47 5.72
N THR A 89 -12.26 -11.63 4.40
CA THR A 89 -12.49 -12.93 3.75
C THR A 89 -11.23 -13.80 3.76
N SER A 90 -11.40 -15.13 3.91
CA SER A 90 -10.29 -16.08 3.84
C SER A 90 -9.70 -16.14 2.43
N THR A 91 -8.42 -16.51 2.33
CA THR A 91 -7.69 -16.54 1.05
C THR A 91 -8.33 -17.47 0.02
N ASP A 92 -8.84 -18.62 0.46
CA ASP A 92 -9.44 -19.62 -0.43
C ASP A 92 -10.68 -19.07 -1.14
N VAL A 93 -11.58 -18.45 -0.36
CA VAL A 93 -12.80 -17.81 -0.87
C VAL A 93 -12.45 -16.60 -1.73
N LEU A 94 -11.47 -15.79 -1.32
CA LEU A 94 -11.02 -14.63 -2.08
C LEU A 94 -10.49 -15.02 -3.46
N LEU A 95 -9.71 -16.11 -3.56
CA LEU A 95 -9.22 -16.63 -4.82
C LEU A 95 -10.34 -17.18 -5.70
N GLU A 96 -11.34 -17.87 -5.12
CA GLU A 96 -12.51 -18.34 -5.85
C GLU A 96 -13.33 -17.18 -6.43
N LYS A 97 -13.55 -16.13 -5.63
CA LYS A 97 -14.28 -14.90 -6.04
C LYS A 97 -13.54 -14.12 -7.14
N LEU A 98 -12.21 -14.10 -7.09
CA LEU A 98 -11.38 -13.53 -8.16
C LEU A 98 -11.41 -14.40 -9.44
N ALA A 99 -11.32 -15.73 -9.29
CA ALA A 99 -11.31 -16.65 -10.43
C ALA A 99 -12.66 -16.70 -11.17
N SER A 100 -13.77 -16.59 -10.42
CA SER A 100 -15.12 -16.46 -10.98
C SER A 100 -15.40 -15.08 -11.61
N GLY A 101 -14.56 -14.08 -11.34
CA GLY A 101 -14.75 -12.71 -11.79
C GLY A 101 -15.86 -11.96 -11.04
N GLU A 102 -16.38 -12.52 -9.94
CA GLU A 102 -17.35 -11.84 -9.07
C GLU A 102 -16.75 -10.59 -8.44
N TRP A 103 -15.47 -10.67 -8.06
CA TRP A 103 -14.68 -9.53 -7.61
C TRP A 103 -13.63 -9.13 -8.64
N THR A 104 -13.45 -7.83 -8.81
CA THR A 104 -12.39 -7.33 -9.69
C THR A 104 -11.06 -7.25 -8.94
N SER A 105 -9.96 -7.51 -9.64
CA SER A 105 -8.61 -7.35 -9.08
C SER A 105 -8.35 -5.92 -8.57
N VAL A 106 -8.94 -4.92 -9.23
CA VAL A 106 -8.83 -3.51 -8.83
C VAL A 106 -9.53 -3.27 -7.49
N ASP A 107 -10.73 -3.79 -7.30
CA ASP A 107 -11.46 -3.64 -6.03
C ASP A 107 -10.71 -4.32 -4.88
N VAL A 108 -10.25 -5.55 -5.11
CA VAL A 108 -9.52 -6.31 -4.09
C VAL A 108 -8.23 -5.59 -3.69
N THR A 109 -7.40 -5.23 -4.65
CA THR A 109 -6.14 -4.52 -4.37
C THR A 109 -6.39 -3.17 -3.69
N THR A 110 -7.41 -2.43 -4.10
CA THR A 110 -7.78 -1.14 -3.50
C THR A 110 -8.20 -1.31 -2.03
N ALA A 111 -9.02 -2.31 -1.71
CA ALA A 111 -9.43 -2.59 -0.35
C ALA A 111 -8.24 -2.89 0.57
N PHE A 112 -7.30 -3.73 0.13
CA PHE A 112 -6.07 -4.01 0.86
C PHE A 112 -5.18 -2.78 1.02
N TYR A 113 -5.03 -1.95 -0.01
CA TYR A 113 -4.24 -0.72 0.07
C TYR A 113 -4.81 0.27 1.08
N LYS A 114 -6.13 0.49 1.07
CA LYS A 114 -6.78 1.37 2.06
C LYS A 114 -6.50 0.88 3.49
N ARG A 115 -6.70 -0.43 3.75
CA ARG A 115 -6.45 -1.01 5.07
C ARG A 115 -4.97 -0.92 5.50
N ALA A 116 -4.05 -1.14 4.56
CA ALA A 116 -2.62 -0.98 4.80
C ALA A 116 -2.24 0.48 5.12
N ILE A 117 -2.84 1.45 4.44
CA ILE A 117 -2.58 2.88 4.67
C ILE A 117 -3.14 3.33 6.01
N ILE A 118 -4.30 2.82 6.44
CA ILE A 118 -4.82 3.04 7.80
C ILE A 118 -3.82 2.51 8.83
N ALA A 119 -3.39 1.25 8.71
CA ALA A 119 -2.44 0.65 9.65
C ALA A 119 -1.09 1.40 9.67
N HIS A 120 -0.62 1.85 8.51
CA HIS A 120 0.62 2.61 8.40
C HIS A 120 0.53 3.95 9.14
N GLN A 121 -0.57 4.69 8.98
CA GLN A 121 -0.83 5.95 9.69
C GLN A 121 -0.85 5.74 11.21
N LEU A 122 -1.40 4.63 11.70
CA LEU A 122 -1.48 4.36 13.14
C LEU A 122 -0.14 3.96 13.78
N VAL A 123 0.73 3.26 13.03
CA VAL A 123 1.98 2.69 13.58
C VAL A 123 3.20 3.57 13.31
N SER A 124 3.24 4.26 12.18
CA SER A 124 4.46 4.94 11.69
C SER A 124 4.45 6.45 11.90
N ASP A 125 3.30 7.09 12.07
CA ASP A 125 3.19 8.53 12.38
C ASP A 125 3.31 8.81 13.89
N ILE A 126 4.22 8.09 14.57
CA ILE A 126 4.57 8.39 15.96
C ILE A 126 5.66 9.48 15.96
N PRO A 127 5.44 10.64 16.62
CA PRO A 127 6.40 11.75 16.68
C PRO A 127 7.74 11.40 17.33
#